data_AF-A0A6P3AP63-F1
#
_entry.id   AF-A0A6P3AP63-F1
#
_cell.length_a   1.000
_cell.length_b   1.000
_cell.length_c   1.000
_cell.angle_alpha   90.00
_cell.angle_beta   90.00
_cell.angle_gamma   90.00
#
_symmetry.space_group_name_H-M   'P 1'
#
loop_
_entity.id
_entity.type
_entity.pdbx_description
1 polymer ?
#
loop_
_entity_poly.entity_id
_entity_poly.type
_entity_poly.pdbx_seq_one_letter_code
_entity_poly.pdbx_strand_id
1 'polypeptide(L)'
;MLIHHYNQSTGEYLSSGQPDADSRNPERWLVPSWATFDQPPARTPTTWPFYRDNAWTLLPDFRGRLCYRTDTGDAVEIATAGKTPDELGLTSEPRPSPRHAWINGAWAIPAALLEREKRDAAMAEFERRLEAARKANAGKADAYAAGLLDDEGIYYFKAWSAYQMALVSVVQADTFPDSVTWPTTPAPYVPPPPPQPEPQPQPEPKPEPLPEPQPQPDEPSAPAAPVADPAA
;
A
#
# COMPACT_ATOMS: atom_id res chain seq x y z
N MET A 1 54.16 -44.01 -19.04
CA MET A 1 54.12 -43.41 -17.69
C MET A 1 53.92 -41.91 -17.85
N LEU A 2 53.00 -41.31 -17.10
CA LEU A 2 52.84 -39.86 -17.04
C LEU A 2 53.07 -39.41 -15.59
N ILE A 3 53.50 -38.16 -15.43
CA ILE A 3 53.41 -37.41 -14.18
C ILE A 3 52.32 -36.36 -14.32
N HIS A 4 51.65 -36.07 -13.21
CA HIS A 4 50.50 -35.18 -13.15
C HIS A 4 50.83 -33.99 -12.26
N HIS A 5 50.94 -32.81 -12.86
CA HIS A 5 51.29 -31.58 -12.18
C HIS A 5 50.07 -30.98 -11.51
N TYR A 6 50.26 -30.44 -10.31
CA TYR A 6 49.25 -29.70 -9.58
C TYR A 6 49.80 -28.38 -9.06
N ASN A 7 48.91 -27.42 -8.82
CA ASN A 7 49.25 -26.14 -8.23
C ASN A 7 49.69 -26.31 -6.78
N GLN A 8 50.84 -25.75 -6.41
CA GLN A 8 51.41 -25.85 -5.07
C GLN A 8 50.47 -25.35 -3.97
N SER A 9 49.76 -24.24 -4.22
CA SER A 9 48.96 -23.55 -3.20
C SER A 9 47.54 -24.10 -3.11
N THR A 10 46.93 -24.45 -4.25
CA THR A 10 45.52 -24.86 -4.30
C THR A 10 45.33 -26.38 -4.38
N GLY A 11 46.35 -27.11 -4.85
CA GLY A 11 46.27 -28.52 -5.22
C GLY A 11 45.62 -28.76 -6.59
N GLU A 12 45.20 -27.72 -7.30
CA GLU A 12 44.47 -27.87 -8.57
C GLU A 12 45.32 -28.59 -9.63
N TYR A 13 44.77 -29.61 -10.29
CA TYR A 13 45.43 -30.25 -11.43
C TYR A 13 45.69 -29.24 -12.55
N LEU A 14 46.92 -29.23 -13.07
CA LEU A 14 47.37 -28.31 -14.12
C LEU A 14 47.51 -29.04 -15.47
N SER A 15 48.35 -30.08 -15.51
CA SER A 15 48.69 -30.78 -16.75
C SER A 15 49.26 -32.16 -16.47
N SER A 16 49.29 -33.00 -17.50
CA SER A 16 49.99 -34.27 -17.50
C SER A 16 51.14 -34.22 -18.51
N GLY A 17 52.28 -34.78 -18.15
CA GLY A 17 53.46 -34.79 -18.99
C GLY A 17 54.24 -36.08 -18.86
N GLN A 18 55.15 -36.32 -19.81
CA GLN A 18 56.11 -37.40 -19.70
C GLN A 18 57.22 -36.96 -18.72
N PRO A 19 57.58 -37.79 -17.73
CA PRO A 19 58.68 -37.44 -16.83
C PRO A 19 60.02 -37.49 -17.55
N ASP A 20 60.94 -36.64 -17.13
CA ASP A 20 62.32 -36.69 -17.60
C ASP A 20 63.05 -37.90 -16.99
N ALA A 21 63.93 -38.53 -17.77
CA ALA A 21 64.81 -39.58 -17.27
C ALA A 21 65.91 -38.96 -16.38
N ASP A 22 66.27 -39.64 -15.29
CA ASP A 22 67.42 -39.24 -14.47
C ASP A 22 68.71 -39.47 -15.26
N SER A 23 69.46 -38.40 -15.53
CA SER A 23 70.71 -38.47 -16.30
C SER A 23 71.79 -39.36 -15.66
N ARG A 24 71.66 -39.66 -14.37
CA ARG A 24 72.57 -40.55 -13.64
C ARG A 24 72.03 -41.97 -13.49
N ASN A 25 70.75 -42.20 -13.78
CA ASN A 25 70.13 -43.51 -13.72
C ASN A 25 68.99 -43.61 -14.75
N PRO A 26 69.23 -44.22 -15.93
CA PRO A 26 68.24 -44.27 -17.01
C PRO A 26 66.99 -45.13 -16.68
N GLU A 27 67.00 -45.91 -15.60
CA GLU A 27 65.83 -46.66 -15.12
C GLU A 27 64.95 -45.84 -14.16
N ARG A 28 65.40 -44.66 -13.75
CA ARG A 28 64.68 -43.77 -12.82
C ARG A 28 64.09 -42.56 -13.55
N TRP A 29 62.85 -42.23 -13.21
CA TRP A 29 62.15 -41.06 -13.71
C TRP A 29 62.11 -39.96 -12.65
N LEU A 30 62.33 -38.71 -13.07
CA LEU A 30 62.27 -37.55 -12.19
C LEU A 30 60.82 -37.11 -11.99
N VAL A 31 60.46 -36.84 -10.73
CA VAL A 31 59.16 -36.27 -10.34
C VAL A 31 59.41 -34.94 -9.64
N PRO A 32 58.98 -33.81 -10.23
CA PRO A 32 59.05 -32.51 -9.56
C PRO A 32 58.21 -32.44 -8.28
N SER A 33 58.51 -31.48 -7.39
CA SER A 33 57.88 -31.36 -6.06
C SER A 33 56.36 -31.16 -6.04
N TRP A 34 55.73 -30.84 -7.16
CA TRP A 34 54.29 -30.66 -7.31
C TRP A 34 53.75 -31.48 -8.47
N ALA A 35 54.25 -32.70 -8.56
CA ALA A 35 53.79 -33.71 -9.49
C ALA A 35 53.69 -35.07 -8.79
N THR A 36 52.81 -35.92 -9.27
CA THR A 36 52.66 -37.31 -8.80
C THR A 36 52.52 -38.27 -9.98
N PHE A 37 52.85 -39.54 -9.77
CA PHE A 37 52.49 -40.62 -10.69
C PHE A 37 51.03 -41.07 -10.52
N ASP A 38 50.38 -40.71 -9.42
CA ASP A 38 48.99 -41.05 -9.19
C ASP A 38 48.13 -40.41 -10.27
N GLN A 39 47.35 -41.22 -10.97
CA GLN A 39 46.51 -40.73 -12.04
C GLN A 39 45.31 -39.97 -11.47
N PRO A 40 45.01 -38.75 -11.96
CA PRO A 40 43.80 -38.05 -11.56
C PRO A 40 42.57 -38.86 -11.98
N PRO A 41 41.50 -38.88 -11.16
CA PRO A 41 40.26 -39.57 -11.48
C PRO A 41 39.60 -38.97 -12.72
N ALA A 42 38.78 -39.78 -13.39
CA ALA A 42 37.96 -39.30 -14.50
C ALA A 42 36.99 -38.21 -14.01
N ARG A 43 37.01 -37.04 -14.66
CA ARG A 43 36.17 -35.90 -14.31
C ARG A 43 34.82 -35.92 -15.04
N THR A 44 33.83 -35.32 -14.40
CA THR A 44 32.57 -34.91 -15.05
C THR A 44 32.68 -33.44 -15.53
N PRO A 45 31.70 -32.93 -16.32
CA PRO A 45 31.71 -31.54 -16.79
C PRO A 45 31.69 -30.47 -15.68
N THR A 46 31.32 -30.83 -14.45
CA THR A 46 31.20 -29.89 -13.33
C THR A 46 32.15 -30.22 -12.17
N THR A 47 33.25 -30.90 -12.46
CA THR A 47 34.23 -31.31 -11.45
C THR A 47 35.66 -31.14 -11.94
N TRP A 48 36.57 -30.83 -11.03
CA TRP A 48 38.01 -30.75 -11.31
C TRP A 48 38.84 -31.49 -10.27
N PRO A 49 39.96 -32.15 -10.66
CA PRO A 49 40.83 -32.82 -9.71
C PRO A 49 41.68 -31.84 -8.89
N PHE A 50 41.77 -32.11 -7.59
CA PHE A 50 42.65 -31.44 -6.64
C PHE A 50 43.47 -32.48 -5.88
N TYR A 51 44.79 -32.31 -5.83
CA TYR A 51 45.70 -33.15 -5.08
C TYR A 51 45.85 -32.60 -3.66
N ARG A 52 45.34 -33.34 -2.67
CA ARG A 52 45.35 -32.98 -1.24
C ARG A 52 45.62 -34.22 -0.42
N ASP A 53 46.38 -34.07 0.67
CA ASP A 53 46.69 -35.18 1.59
C ASP A 53 47.20 -36.44 0.88
N ASN A 54 48.09 -36.24 -0.11
CA ASN A 54 48.67 -37.29 -0.95
C ASN A 54 47.66 -38.12 -1.77
N ALA A 55 46.49 -37.54 -2.09
CA ALA A 55 45.49 -38.18 -2.95
C ALA A 55 44.74 -37.18 -3.83
N TRP A 56 44.25 -37.65 -4.99
CA TRP A 56 43.36 -36.87 -5.84
C TRP A 56 41.92 -36.90 -5.31
N THR A 57 41.29 -35.72 -5.24
CA THR A 57 39.87 -35.54 -4.93
C THR A 57 39.22 -34.70 -6.01
N LEU A 58 38.01 -35.08 -6.46
CA LEU A 58 37.21 -34.23 -7.34
C LEU A 58 36.44 -33.21 -6.52
N LEU A 59 36.62 -31.92 -6.84
CA LEU A 59 35.81 -30.83 -6.28
C LEU A 59 34.94 -30.22 -7.38
N PRO A 60 33.89 -29.46 -7.01
CA PRO A 60 33.04 -28.82 -8.00
C PRO A 60 33.82 -27.82 -8.87
N ASP A 61 33.58 -27.81 -10.17
CA ASP A 61 34.17 -26.84 -11.09
C ASP A 61 33.11 -26.32 -12.03
N PHE A 62 32.73 -25.06 -11.84
CA PHE A 62 31.73 -24.39 -12.66
C PHE A 62 32.35 -23.26 -13.49
N ARG A 63 33.68 -23.26 -13.66
CA ARG A 63 34.38 -22.21 -14.39
C ARG A 63 33.83 -22.01 -15.80
N GLY A 64 33.79 -20.75 -16.23
CA GLY A 64 33.26 -20.35 -17.54
C GLY A 64 31.74 -20.45 -17.68
N ARG A 65 31.01 -20.83 -16.63
CA ARG A 65 29.55 -20.74 -16.62
C ARG A 65 29.13 -19.32 -16.26
N LEU A 66 28.21 -18.77 -17.07
CA LEU A 66 27.50 -17.54 -16.76
C LEU A 66 26.58 -17.77 -15.55
N CYS A 67 26.75 -16.96 -14.53
CA CYS A 67 25.91 -16.90 -13.34
C CYS A 67 25.59 -15.43 -13.02
N TYR A 68 24.79 -15.20 -11.99
CA TYR A 68 24.35 -13.88 -11.57
C TYR A 68 24.61 -13.71 -10.09
N ARG A 69 25.12 -12.55 -9.69
CA ARG A 69 25.31 -12.24 -8.27
C ARG A 69 23.96 -12.15 -7.56
N THR A 70 23.85 -12.76 -6.39
CA THR A 70 22.59 -12.76 -5.62
C THR A 70 22.31 -11.40 -4.96
N ASP A 71 23.34 -10.58 -4.73
CA ASP A 71 23.20 -9.24 -4.14
C ASP A 71 22.79 -8.19 -5.18
N THR A 72 23.36 -8.21 -6.38
CA THR A 72 23.15 -7.17 -7.40
C THR A 72 22.38 -7.65 -8.63
N GLY A 73 22.35 -8.95 -8.91
CA GLY A 73 21.84 -9.52 -10.17
C GLY A 73 22.79 -9.37 -11.35
N ASP A 74 24.01 -8.86 -11.16
CA ASP A 74 24.97 -8.67 -12.24
C ASP A 74 25.48 -10.02 -12.77
N ALA A 75 25.59 -10.10 -14.09
CA ALA A 75 26.15 -11.26 -14.77
C ALA A 75 27.65 -11.40 -14.47
N VAL A 76 28.09 -12.61 -14.13
CA VAL A 76 29.48 -12.94 -13.83
C VAL A 76 29.78 -14.38 -14.23
N GLU A 77 30.97 -14.60 -14.77
CA GLU A 77 31.48 -15.95 -15.01
C GLU A 77 32.28 -16.44 -13.81
N ILE A 78 32.08 -17.71 -13.46
CA ILE A 78 32.89 -18.34 -12.41
C ILE A 78 34.32 -18.50 -12.92
N ALA A 79 35.30 -17.98 -12.18
CA ALA A 79 36.72 -18.08 -12.50
C ALA A 79 37.49 -19.04 -11.58
N THR A 80 36.85 -19.52 -10.50
CA THR A 80 37.49 -20.33 -9.46
C THR A 80 36.94 -21.76 -9.47
N ALA A 81 37.83 -22.74 -9.54
CA ALA A 81 37.47 -24.15 -9.34
C ALA A 81 37.40 -24.49 -7.85
N GLY A 82 36.72 -25.57 -7.52
CA GLY A 82 36.53 -26.06 -6.16
C GLY A 82 35.44 -25.35 -5.36
N LYS A 83 34.64 -24.49 -6.00
CA LYS A 83 33.56 -23.72 -5.40
C LYS A 83 32.26 -23.85 -6.19
N THR A 84 31.15 -24.00 -5.50
CA THR A 84 29.81 -23.96 -6.10
C THR A 84 29.37 -22.52 -6.35
N PRO A 85 28.39 -22.26 -7.24
CA PRO A 85 27.82 -20.92 -7.40
C PRO A 85 27.31 -20.35 -6.07
N ASP A 86 26.63 -21.17 -5.27
CA ASP A 86 26.07 -20.75 -3.97
C ASP A 86 27.15 -20.29 -2.98
N GLU A 87 28.27 -21.04 -2.87
CA GLU A 87 29.42 -20.63 -2.04
C GLU A 87 30.06 -19.30 -2.49
N LEU A 88 29.81 -18.89 -3.73
CA LEU A 88 30.29 -17.63 -4.31
C LEU A 88 29.23 -16.51 -4.27
N GLY A 89 28.06 -16.76 -3.68
CA GLY A 89 26.94 -15.82 -3.70
C GLY A 89 26.36 -15.61 -5.10
N LEU A 90 26.32 -16.69 -5.90
CA LEU A 90 25.87 -16.70 -7.28
C LEU A 90 24.70 -17.66 -7.50
N THR A 91 23.86 -17.33 -8.47
CA THR A 91 22.78 -18.18 -8.97
C THR A 91 22.86 -18.33 -10.48
N SER A 92 22.33 -19.42 -11.02
CA SER A 92 22.11 -19.57 -12.47
C SER A 92 20.91 -18.78 -12.98
N GLU A 93 20.07 -18.27 -12.09
CA GLU A 93 18.84 -17.56 -12.45
C GLU A 93 19.09 -16.05 -12.57
N PRO A 94 18.78 -15.44 -13.73
CA PRO A 94 18.90 -13.99 -13.88
C PRO A 94 17.90 -13.27 -12.98
N ARG A 95 18.31 -12.11 -12.44
CA ARG A 95 17.40 -11.25 -11.69
C ARG A 95 16.25 -10.79 -12.60
N PRO A 96 14.97 -11.09 -12.28
CA PRO A 96 13.85 -10.79 -13.20
C PRO A 96 13.64 -9.29 -13.42
N SER A 97 13.81 -8.48 -12.38
CA SER A 97 13.73 -7.02 -12.48
C SER A 97 14.42 -6.33 -11.28
N PRO A 98 14.69 -5.02 -11.35
CA PRO A 98 15.25 -4.26 -10.22
C PRO A 98 14.40 -4.30 -8.93
N ARG A 99 13.14 -4.74 -9.01
CA ARG A 99 12.26 -4.90 -7.85
C ARG A 99 12.49 -6.19 -7.07
N HIS A 100 13.27 -7.12 -7.63
CA HIS A 100 13.57 -8.41 -7.02
C HIS A 100 14.87 -8.34 -6.22
N ALA A 101 14.85 -8.95 -5.05
CA ALA A 101 16.03 -9.24 -4.25
C ALA A 101 16.14 -10.75 -4.04
N TRP A 102 17.36 -11.23 -3.78
CA TRP A 102 17.57 -12.64 -3.45
C TRP A 102 17.15 -12.90 -2.00
N ILE A 103 16.07 -13.65 -1.81
CA ILE A 103 15.46 -13.91 -0.51
C ILE A 103 15.21 -15.42 -0.41
N ASN A 104 15.75 -16.06 0.62
CA ASN A 104 15.56 -17.49 0.89
C ASN A 104 15.88 -18.40 -0.32
N GLY A 105 16.94 -18.08 -1.07
CA GLY A 105 17.40 -18.91 -2.20
C GLY A 105 16.64 -18.70 -3.51
N ALA A 106 15.84 -17.65 -3.63
CA ALA A 106 15.16 -17.30 -4.88
C ALA A 106 15.01 -15.78 -5.06
N TRP A 107 14.84 -15.34 -6.30
CA TRP A 107 14.45 -13.95 -6.59
C TRP A 107 13.00 -13.71 -6.16
N ALA A 108 12.78 -12.81 -5.21
CA ALA A 108 11.45 -12.41 -4.77
C ALA A 108 11.37 -10.89 -4.59
N ILE A 109 10.17 -10.34 -4.73
CA ILE A 109 9.93 -8.93 -4.41
C ILE A 109 9.90 -8.80 -2.88
N PRO A 110 10.73 -7.93 -2.27
CA PRO A 110 10.71 -7.74 -0.82
C PRO A 110 9.34 -7.28 -0.33
N ALA A 111 8.81 -7.89 0.74
CA ALA A 111 7.54 -7.50 1.33
C ALA A 111 7.52 -6.01 1.71
N ALA A 112 8.61 -5.50 2.29
CA ALA A 112 8.75 -4.08 2.63
C ALA A 112 8.61 -3.14 1.42
N LEU A 113 9.02 -3.57 0.22
CA LEU A 113 8.86 -2.79 -1.01
C LEU A 113 7.39 -2.76 -1.45
N LEU A 114 6.69 -3.89 -1.37
CA LEU A 114 5.24 -3.96 -1.66
C LEU A 114 4.44 -3.09 -0.68
N GLU A 115 4.74 -3.16 0.62
CA GLU A 115 4.08 -2.36 1.66
C GLU A 115 4.31 -0.87 1.45
N ARG A 116 5.55 -0.46 1.15
CA ARG A 116 5.87 0.94 0.85
C ARG A 116 5.07 1.43 -0.35
N GLU A 117 5.05 0.69 -1.45
CA GLU A 117 4.35 1.11 -2.66
C GLU A 117 2.84 1.17 -2.49
N LYS A 118 2.27 0.23 -1.73
CA LYS A 118 0.85 0.27 -1.35
C LYS A 118 0.55 1.53 -0.54
N ARG A 119 1.40 1.86 0.43
CA ARG A 119 1.29 3.08 1.23
C ARG A 119 1.41 4.34 0.36
N ASP A 120 2.42 4.39 -0.50
CA ASP A 120 2.67 5.52 -1.40
C ASP A 120 1.48 5.73 -2.35
N ALA A 121 0.93 4.66 -2.92
CA ALA A 121 -0.25 4.72 -3.77
C ALA A 121 -1.50 5.23 -3.01
N ALA A 122 -1.71 4.76 -1.78
CA ALA A 122 -2.80 5.22 -0.93
C ALA A 122 -2.65 6.70 -0.53
N MET A 123 -1.42 7.14 -0.23
CA MET A 123 -1.11 8.54 0.06
C MET A 123 -1.30 9.45 -1.15
N ALA A 124 -0.90 9.01 -2.34
CA ALA A 124 -1.12 9.76 -3.57
C ALA A 124 -2.63 9.97 -3.84
N GLU A 125 -3.46 8.96 -3.58
CA GLU A 125 -4.92 9.08 -3.70
C GLU A 125 -5.51 10.01 -2.63
N PHE A 126 -5.01 9.95 -1.39
CA PHE A 126 -5.37 10.91 -0.34
C PHE A 126 -5.08 12.35 -0.77
N GLU A 127 -3.86 12.61 -1.23
CA GLU A 127 -3.42 13.94 -1.67
C GLU A 127 -4.28 14.45 -2.82
N ARG A 128 -4.54 13.62 -3.84
CA ARG A 128 -5.42 13.96 -4.96
C ARG A 128 -6.82 14.36 -4.50
N ARG A 129 -7.40 13.62 -3.54
CA ARG A 129 -8.74 13.90 -3.00
C ARG A 129 -8.76 15.15 -2.12
N LEU A 130 -7.73 15.33 -1.30
CA LEU A 130 -7.61 16.48 -0.42
C LEU A 130 -7.42 17.77 -1.23
N GLU A 131 -6.62 17.74 -2.28
CA GLU A 131 -6.44 18.86 -3.20
C GLU A 131 -7.76 19.25 -3.87
N ALA A 132 -8.53 18.28 -4.39
CA ALA A 132 -9.84 18.55 -4.96
C ALA A 132 -10.79 19.21 -3.96
N ALA A 133 -10.81 18.73 -2.72
CA ALA A 133 -11.64 19.30 -1.66
C ALA A 133 -11.20 20.71 -1.24
N ARG A 134 -9.89 20.94 -1.13
CA ARG A 134 -9.32 22.28 -0.86
C ARG A 134 -9.67 23.26 -1.98
N LYS A 135 -9.55 22.83 -3.24
CA LYS A 135 -9.95 23.63 -4.40
C LYS A 135 -11.42 24.01 -4.36
N ALA A 136 -12.31 23.08 -3.97
CA ALA A 136 -13.74 23.35 -3.83
C ALA A 136 -14.08 24.36 -2.72
N ASN A 137 -13.24 24.46 -1.68
CA ASN A 137 -13.41 25.39 -0.56
C ASN A 137 -12.54 26.65 -0.65
N ALA A 138 -11.75 26.82 -1.71
CA ALA A 138 -10.89 27.98 -1.88
C ALA A 138 -11.70 29.29 -1.82
N GLY A 139 -11.27 30.24 -0.98
CA GLY A 139 -11.91 31.54 -0.80
C GLY A 139 -13.26 31.55 -0.05
N LYS A 140 -13.81 30.39 0.31
CA LYS A 140 -15.12 30.31 1.00
C LYS A 140 -15.03 30.52 2.51
N ALA A 141 -13.86 30.36 3.12
CA ALA A 141 -13.70 30.46 4.58
C ALA A 141 -14.05 31.86 5.11
N ASP A 142 -13.49 32.92 4.50
CA ASP A 142 -13.75 34.30 4.90
C ASP A 142 -15.18 34.73 4.55
N ALA A 143 -15.67 34.32 3.37
CA ALA A 143 -17.06 34.57 2.97
C ALA A 143 -18.06 33.91 3.92
N TYR A 144 -17.78 32.68 4.37
CA TYR A 144 -18.59 31.98 5.37
C TYR A 144 -18.56 32.70 6.71
N ALA A 145 -17.38 33.09 7.20
CA ALA A 145 -17.22 33.80 8.47
C ALA A 145 -17.91 35.18 8.46
N ALA A 146 -17.92 35.86 7.32
CA ALA A 146 -18.59 37.14 7.12
C ALA A 146 -20.11 37.01 6.84
N GLY A 147 -20.64 35.78 6.73
CA GLY A 147 -22.06 35.55 6.42
C GLY A 147 -22.46 35.95 4.99
N LEU A 148 -21.52 35.94 4.05
CA LEU A 148 -21.70 36.36 2.65
C LEU A 148 -22.08 35.21 1.70
N LEU A 149 -22.11 33.97 2.19
CA LEU A 149 -22.53 32.81 1.40
C LEU A 149 -24.05 32.63 1.49
N ASP A 150 -24.66 32.26 0.37
CA ASP A 150 -26.03 31.77 0.30
C ASP A 150 -26.14 30.34 0.85
N ASP A 151 -27.37 29.81 0.93
CA ASP A 151 -27.64 28.49 1.50
C ASP A 151 -26.87 27.36 0.79
N GLU A 152 -26.76 27.43 -0.55
CA GLU A 152 -25.99 26.48 -1.35
C GLU A 152 -24.47 26.58 -1.06
N GLY A 153 -23.94 27.80 -0.99
CA GLY A 153 -22.55 28.06 -0.64
C GLY A 153 -22.20 27.56 0.76
N ILE A 154 -23.07 27.79 1.74
CA ILE A 154 -22.95 27.28 3.11
C ILE A 154 -22.95 25.74 3.10
N TYR A 155 -23.88 25.12 2.37
CA TYR A 155 -23.97 23.67 2.26
C TYR A 155 -22.66 23.06 1.74
N TYR A 156 -22.18 23.50 0.57
CA TYR A 156 -20.97 22.94 -0.02
C TYR A 156 -19.73 23.22 0.84
N PHE A 157 -19.62 24.41 1.43
CA PHE A 157 -18.49 24.73 2.31
C PHE A 157 -18.38 23.75 3.48
N LYS A 158 -19.51 23.47 4.15
CA LYS A 158 -19.59 22.50 5.25
C LYS A 158 -19.34 21.07 4.77
N ALA A 159 -19.98 20.66 3.68
CA ALA A 159 -19.87 19.30 3.17
C ALA A 159 -18.44 18.96 2.72
N TRP A 160 -17.77 19.86 2.01
CA TRP A 160 -16.36 19.68 1.63
C TRP A 160 -15.42 19.75 2.84
N SER A 161 -15.73 20.54 3.86
CA SER A 161 -14.94 20.55 5.10
C SER A 161 -15.06 19.23 5.86
N ALA A 162 -16.27 18.68 5.98
CA ALA A 162 -16.51 17.36 6.57
C ALA A 162 -15.79 16.26 5.77
N TYR A 163 -15.81 16.33 4.44
CA TYR A 163 -15.08 15.41 3.57
C TYR A 163 -13.56 15.46 3.82
N GLN A 164 -12.97 16.65 3.97
CA GLN A 164 -11.54 16.79 4.30
C GLN A 164 -11.19 16.12 5.64
N MET A 165 -12.00 16.32 6.67
CA MET A 165 -11.78 15.67 7.97
C MET A 165 -11.91 14.14 7.86
N ALA A 166 -12.88 13.64 7.11
CA ALA A 166 -13.05 12.22 6.87
C ALA A 166 -11.86 11.61 6.14
N LEU A 167 -11.28 12.29 5.14
CA LEU A 167 -10.06 11.85 4.46
C LEU A 167 -8.88 11.71 5.43
N VAL A 168 -8.69 12.70 6.32
CA VAL A 168 -7.61 12.66 7.32
C VAL A 168 -7.82 11.50 8.28
N SER A 169 -9.06 11.26 8.72
CA SER A 169 -9.40 10.13 9.59
C SER A 169 -9.07 8.77 8.96
N VAL A 170 -9.20 8.63 7.64
CA VAL A 170 -8.86 7.38 6.92
C VAL A 170 -7.36 7.12 6.97
N VAL A 171 -6.51 8.14 6.77
CA VAL A 171 -5.04 8.00 6.79
C VAL A 171 -4.51 7.78 8.22
N GLN A 172 -5.23 8.27 9.23
CA GLN A 172 -4.89 8.07 10.64
C GLN A 172 -5.38 6.74 11.23
N ALA A 173 -6.18 5.97 10.48
CA ALA A 173 -6.66 4.68 10.95
C ALA A 173 -5.53 3.65 11.00
N ASP A 174 -5.55 2.78 12.02
CA ASP A 174 -4.57 1.69 12.18
C ASP A 174 -4.62 0.68 11.02
N THR A 175 -5.73 0.65 10.28
CA THR A 175 -5.89 -0.21 9.10
C THR A 175 -5.26 0.36 7.83
N PHE A 176 -4.65 1.54 7.87
CA PHE A 176 -4.01 2.17 6.72
C PHE A 176 -2.57 1.65 6.54
N PRO A 177 -2.15 1.24 5.31
CA PRO A 177 -2.84 1.33 4.02
C PRO A 177 -3.59 0.05 3.60
N ASP A 178 -3.78 -0.90 4.52
CA ASP A 178 -4.26 -2.25 4.20
C ASP A 178 -5.72 -2.33 3.81
N SER A 179 -6.57 -1.57 4.50
CA SER A 179 -8.01 -1.50 4.26
C SER A 179 -8.44 -0.04 4.24
N VAL A 180 -8.58 0.49 3.02
CA VAL A 180 -8.90 1.90 2.78
C VAL A 180 -10.27 2.00 2.11
N THR A 181 -11.21 2.64 2.80
CA THR A 181 -12.51 3.03 2.23
C THR A 181 -12.56 4.55 2.20
N TRP A 182 -12.41 5.12 1.00
CA TRP A 182 -12.46 6.57 0.86
C TRP A 182 -13.89 7.09 1.00
N PRO A 183 -14.10 8.22 1.69
CA PRO A 183 -15.41 8.87 1.72
C PRO A 183 -15.86 9.25 0.29
N THR A 184 -17.17 9.32 0.10
CA THR A 184 -17.77 9.84 -1.14
C THR A 184 -17.74 11.36 -1.14
N THR A 185 -17.58 11.97 -2.31
CA THR A 185 -17.67 13.42 -2.45
C THR A 185 -19.06 13.93 -2.04
N PRO A 186 -19.19 15.21 -1.63
CA PRO A 186 -20.47 15.82 -1.30
C PRO A 186 -21.54 15.59 -2.36
N ALA A 187 -22.76 15.29 -1.91
CA ALA A 187 -23.92 15.19 -2.80
C ALA A 187 -24.30 16.57 -3.35
N PRO A 188 -25.05 16.63 -4.47
CA PRO A 188 -25.60 17.89 -4.97
C PRO A 188 -26.52 18.54 -3.94
N TYR A 189 -26.48 19.87 -3.85
CA TYR A 189 -27.39 20.65 -3.02
C TYR A 189 -28.85 20.49 -3.50
N VAL A 190 -29.77 20.32 -2.54
CA VAL A 190 -31.21 20.33 -2.78
C VAL A 190 -31.80 21.48 -1.97
N PRO A 191 -32.42 22.49 -2.60
CA PRO A 191 -33.00 23.61 -1.88
C PRO A 191 -34.17 23.14 -0.99
N PRO A 192 -34.36 23.76 0.19
CA PRO A 192 -35.49 23.46 1.04
C PRO A 192 -36.81 23.73 0.29
N PRO A 193 -37.85 22.92 0.50
CA PRO A 193 -39.15 23.16 -0.12
C PRO A 193 -39.66 24.55 0.28
N PRO A 194 -40.32 25.28 -0.65
CA PRO A 194 -40.86 26.60 -0.35
C PRO A 194 -41.78 26.51 0.86
N PRO A 195 -41.82 27.55 1.72
CA PRO A 195 -42.72 27.58 2.86
C PRO A 195 -44.14 27.28 2.36
N GLN A 196 -44.77 26.24 2.92
CA GLN A 196 -46.16 25.96 2.63
C GLN A 196 -46.98 27.21 2.99
N PRO A 197 -47.99 27.60 2.19
CA PRO A 197 -48.86 28.71 2.55
C PRO A 197 -49.34 28.50 3.98
N GLU A 198 -49.15 29.50 4.84
CA GLU A 198 -49.74 29.46 6.18
C GLU A 198 -51.24 29.13 6.03
N PRO A 199 -51.81 28.22 6.83
CA PRO A 199 -53.24 27.96 6.78
C PRO A 199 -53.95 29.31 6.93
N GLN A 200 -54.73 29.68 5.90
CA GLN A 200 -55.47 30.95 5.90
C GLN A 200 -56.21 31.08 7.24
N PRO A 201 -56.22 32.27 7.87
CA PRO A 201 -56.97 32.46 9.11
C PRO A 201 -58.40 31.98 8.85
N GLN A 202 -58.86 31.01 9.66
CA GLN A 202 -60.26 30.59 9.62
C GLN A 202 -61.12 31.85 9.78
N PRO A 203 -62.19 32.02 8.98
CA PRO A 203 -63.10 33.14 9.16
C PRO A 203 -63.57 33.16 10.62
N GLU A 204 -63.46 34.32 11.28
CA GLU A 204 -63.95 34.50 12.65
C GLU A 204 -65.37 33.93 12.76
N PRO A 205 -65.69 33.18 13.83
CA PRO A 205 -67.05 32.73 14.05
C PRO A 205 -67.96 33.96 14.09
N LYS A 206 -68.93 33.98 13.18
CA LYS A 206 -69.96 35.02 13.08
C LYS A 206 -70.59 35.21 14.47
N PRO A 207 -70.75 36.44 14.99
CA PRO A 207 -71.36 36.64 16.30
C PRO A 207 -72.72 35.95 16.35
N GLU A 208 -72.94 35.12 17.38
CA GLU A 208 -74.24 34.51 17.61
C GLU A 208 -75.32 35.60 17.72
N PRO A 209 -76.50 35.41 17.11
CA PRO A 209 -77.59 36.35 17.25
C PRO A 209 -78.02 36.42 18.73
N LEU A 210 -78.22 37.65 19.24
CA LEU A 210 -78.74 37.88 20.59
C LEU A 210 -80.01 37.03 20.81
N PRO A 211 -80.16 36.37 21.98
CA PRO A 211 -81.38 35.64 22.30
C PRO A 211 -82.60 36.57 22.28
N GLU A 212 -83.67 36.12 21.62
CA GLU A 212 -84.96 36.81 21.57
C GLU A 212 -85.52 37.01 23.00
N PRO A 213 -86.19 38.16 23.28
CA PRO A 213 -86.79 38.41 24.57
C PRO A 213 -87.91 37.38 24.83
N GLN A 214 -87.84 36.72 26.00
CA GLN A 214 -88.82 35.74 26.43
C GLN A 214 -90.22 36.36 26.56
N PRO A 215 -91.31 35.63 26.21
CA PRO A 215 -92.66 36.12 26.36
C PRO A 215 -93.03 36.26 27.84
N GLN A 216 -93.58 37.44 28.19
CA GLN A 216 -94.07 37.74 29.54
C GLN A 216 -95.26 36.84 29.90
N PRO A 217 -95.37 36.37 31.17
CA PRO A 217 -96.55 35.64 31.62
C PRO A 217 -97.76 36.58 31.75
N ASP A 218 -98.91 36.16 31.22
CA ASP A 218 -100.21 36.78 31.43
C ASP A 218 -100.57 36.81 32.93
N GLU A 219 -100.68 38.01 33.50
CA GLU A 219 -101.20 38.24 34.85
C GLU A 219 -102.68 38.66 34.76
N PRO A 220 -103.61 38.01 35.50
CA PRO A 220 -105.02 38.35 35.45
C PRO A 220 -105.37 39.60 36.28
N SER A 221 -106.14 40.45 35.61
CA SER A 221 -106.92 41.60 36.07
C SER A 221 -107.39 41.61 37.54
N ALA A 222 -107.11 42.70 38.25
CA ALA A 222 -107.90 43.21 39.39
C ALA A 222 -107.71 44.73 39.58
N PRO A 223 -108.67 45.46 40.17
CA PRO A 223 -109.06 46.79 39.68
C PRO A 223 -108.67 47.99 40.57
N ALA A 224 -108.76 49.16 39.91
CA ALA A 224 -109.13 50.50 40.38
C ALA A 224 -108.31 51.21 41.47
N ALA A 225 -107.84 52.40 41.09
CA ALA A 225 -107.15 53.43 41.86
C ALA A 225 -107.96 54.00 43.05
N PRO A 226 -107.28 54.77 43.93
CA PRO A 226 -107.49 56.22 43.83
C PRO A 226 -106.23 57.10 44.05
N VAL A 227 -106.14 58.12 43.18
CA VAL A 227 -105.87 59.57 43.39
C VAL A 227 -105.08 60.05 44.62
N ALA A 228 -103.99 60.80 44.36
CA ALA A 228 -103.49 62.05 45.00
C ALA A 228 -101.96 62.14 44.76
N ASP A 229 -101.23 63.24 44.59
CA ASP A 229 -101.37 64.70 44.38
C ASP A 229 -99.89 65.19 44.25
N PRO A 230 -99.50 66.21 43.44
CA PRO A 230 -98.09 66.56 43.25
C PRO A 230 -97.62 67.79 44.07
N ALA A 231 -96.50 67.65 44.77
CA ALA A 231 -95.66 68.73 45.32
C ALA A 231 -94.29 68.12 45.66
N ALA A 232 -93.12 68.70 45.41
CA ALA A 232 -92.70 70.03 44.97
C ALA A 232 -91.31 69.90 44.29
#